data_AF-A0AAE7MR91-F1
#
_entry.id   AF-A0AAE7MR91-F1
#
_cell.length_a   1.000
_cell.length_b   1.000
_cell.length_c   1.000
_cell.angle_alpha   90.00
_cell.angle_beta   90.00
_cell.angle_gamma   90.00
#
_symmetry.space_group_name_H-M   'P 1'
#
loop_
_entity.id
_entity.type
_entity.pdbx_description
1 polymer ?
#
loop_
_entity_poly.entity_id
_entity_poly.type
_entity_poly.pdbx_seq_one_letter_code
_entity_poly.pdbx_strand_id
1 'polypeptide(L)' 'MTLKQEVKIALIQKKWSQRELARQMGISMAYLQDILAENRTPTKRLKQIEELLDIDLGVVDHEPVCN' A
#
# COMPACT_ATOMS: atom_id res chain seq x y z
N MET A 1 14.82 0.98 4.09
CA MET A 1 14.04 0.68 2.87
C MET A 1 13.10 1.85 2.65
N THR A 2 12.75 2.17 1.40
CA THR A 2 11.73 3.21 1.11
C THR A 2 10.35 2.55 1.03
N LEU A 3 9.29 3.29 1.36
CA LEU A 3 7.89 2.83 1.27
C LEU A 3 7.59 2.20 -0.11
N LYS A 4 8.09 2.83 -1.17
CA LYS A 4 7.99 2.33 -2.55
C LYS A 4 8.58 0.93 -2.74
N GLN A 5 9.68 0.62 -2.08
CA GLN A 5 10.29 -0.71 -2.16
C GLN A 5 9.47 -1.74 -1.39
N GLU A 6 8.97 -1.41 -0.20
CA GLU A 6 8.15 -2.32 0.61
C GLU A 6 6.84 -2.68 -0.10
N VAL A 7 6.13 -1.67 -0.63
CA VAL A 7 4.93 -1.89 -1.44
C VAL A 7 5.24 -2.76 -2.66
N LYS A 8 6.39 -2.56 -3.32
CA LYS A 8 6.78 -3.37 -4.48
C LYS A 8 7.05 -4.82 -4.09
N ILE A 9 7.70 -5.07 -2.96
CA ILE A 9 7.97 -6.41 -2.45
C ILE A 9 6.65 -7.12 -2.10
N ALA A 10 5.74 -6.44 -1.40
CA ALA A 10 4.43 -6.95 -1.04
C ALA A 10 3.59 -7.32 -2.27
N LEU A 11 3.59 -6.45 -3.29
CA LEU A 11 2.91 -6.71 -4.56
C LEU A 11 3.44 -7.98 -5.24
N ILE A 12 4.76 -8.18 -5.25
CA ILE A 12 5.38 -9.39 -5.81
C ILE A 12 4.94 -10.64 -5.02
N GLN A 13 4.91 -10.56 -3.69
CA GLN A 13 4.49 -11.68 -2.84
C GLN A 13 3.01 -12.06 -3.07
N LYS A 14 2.11 -11.06 -3.19
CA LYS A 14 0.69 -11.28 -3.52
C LYS A 14 0.41 -11.56 -5.00
N LYS A 15 1.44 -11.61 -5.87
CA LYS A 15 1.30 -11.70 -7.33
C LYS A 15 0.41 -10.59 -7.92
N TRP A 16 0.41 -9.43 -7.30
CA TRP A 16 -0.33 -8.26 -7.76
C TRP A 16 0.58 -7.32 -8.55
N SER A 17 -0.01 -6.71 -9.58
CA SER A 17 0.63 -5.62 -10.31
C SER A 17 0.31 -4.28 -9.66
N GLN A 18 1.17 -3.27 -9.81
CA GLN A 18 0.85 -1.90 -9.37
C GLN A 18 -0.47 -1.38 -9.94
N ARG A 19 -0.81 -1.80 -11.17
CA ARG A 19 -2.09 -1.50 -11.81
C ARG A 19 -3.27 -2.13 -11.07
N GLU A 20 -3.11 -3.35 -10.55
CA GLU A 20 -4.16 -4.03 -9.78
C GLU A 20 -4.34 -3.35 -8.42
N LEU A 21 -3.25 -2.98 -7.74
CA LEU A 21 -3.33 -2.19 -6.51
C LEU A 21 -4.05 -0.85 -6.73
N ALA A 22 -3.68 -0.13 -7.79
CA ALA A 22 -4.34 1.12 -8.15
C ALA A 22 -5.85 0.91 -8.40
N ARG A 23 -6.21 -0.20 -9.06
CA ARG A 23 -7.60 -0.57 -9.32
C ARG A 23 -8.37 -0.95 -8.05
N GLN A 24 -7.77 -1.73 -7.15
CA GLN A 24 -8.34 -2.06 -5.83
C GLN A 24 -8.55 -0.81 -4.97
N MET A 25 -7.61 0.14 -5.03
CA MET A 25 -7.71 1.42 -4.35
C MET A 25 -8.66 2.42 -5.02
N GLY A 26 -9.15 2.13 -6.22
CA GLY A 26 -9.96 3.04 -7.03
C GLY A 26 -9.22 4.32 -7.44
N ILE A 27 -7.91 4.25 -7.66
CA ILE A 27 -7.06 5.38 -8.05
C ILE A 27 -6.33 5.13 -9.38
N SER A 28 -5.85 6.21 -9.98
CA SER A 28 -5.00 6.14 -11.16
C SER A 28 -3.58 5.71 -10.81
N MET A 29 -2.90 5.00 -11.71
CA MET A 29 -1.48 4.63 -11.55
C MET A 29 -0.58 5.85 -11.32
N ALA A 30 -0.88 6.98 -11.97
CA ALA A 30 -0.15 8.23 -11.75
C ALA A 30 -0.29 8.72 -10.30
N TYR A 31 -1.48 8.61 -9.73
CA TYR A 31 -1.74 8.99 -8.34
C TYR A 31 -1.08 8.02 -7.35
N LEU A 32 -1.06 6.71 -7.67
CA LEU A 32 -0.31 5.73 -6.89
C LEU A 32 1.19 6.06 -6.90
N GLN A 33 1.77 6.40 -8.05
CA GLN A 33 3.18 6.82 -8.10
C GLN A 33 3.44 8.10 -7.32
N ASP A 34 2.51 9.06 -7.34
CA ASP A 34 2.60 10.30 -6.56
C ASP A 34 2.62 10.03 -5.05
N ILE A 35 1.75 9.12 -4.58
CA ILE A 35 1.73 8.64 -3.19
C ILE A 35 3.05 7.94 -2.82
N LEU A 36 3.55 7.05 -3.70
CA LEU A 36 4.80 6.31 -3.49
C LEU A 36 6.05 7.19 -3.62
N ALA A 37 5.95 8.36 -4.24
CA ALA A 37 7.03 9.32 -4.42
C ALA A 37 7.14 10.32 -3.25
N GLU A 38 6.41 10.10 -2.14
CA GLU A 38 6.49 10.86 -0.88
C GLU A 38 6.13 12.36 -1.02
N ASN A 39 5.53 12.77 -2.14
CA ASN A 39 5.20 14.18 -2.37
C ASN A 39 3.93 14.61 -1.62
N ARG A 40 2.99 13.68 -1.43
CA ARG A 40 1.83 13.77 -0.53
C ARG A 40 1.44 12.36 -0.08
N THR A 41 1.76 11.99 1.16
CA THR A 41 1.36 10.71 1.77
C THR A 41 0.17 10.94 2.70
N PRO A 42 -1.08 11.00 2.18
CA PRO A 42 -2.25 10.99 3.05
C PRO A 42 -2.29 9.65 3.79
N THR A 43 -2.22 9.71 5.12
CA THR A 43 -2.21 8.55 6.04
C THR A 43 -3.34 7.55 5.75
N LYS A 44 -4.49 8.06 5.27
CA LYS A 44 -5.64 7.24 4.83
C LYS A 44 -5.32 6.29 3.68
N ARG A 45 -4.48 6.70 2.72
CA ARG A 45 -4.11 5.87 1.57
C ARG A 45 -3.06 4.83 1.92
N LEU A 46 -2.16 5.16 2.84
CA LEU A 46 -1.19 4.19 3.39
C LEU A 46 -1.92 3.05 4.08
N LYS A 47 -2.86 3.38 4.99
CA LYS A 47 -3.70 2.38 5.66
C LYS A 47 -4.45 1.48 4.67
N GLN A 48 -5.01 2.06 3.60
CA GLN A 48 -5.63 1.29 2.52
C GLN A 48 -4.65 0.33 1.82
N ILE A 49 -3.41 0.75 1.58
CA ILE A 49 -2.39 -0.09 0.94
C ILE A 49 -2.01 -1.25 1.87
N GLU A 50 -1.88 -1.00 3.17
CA GLU A 50 -1.59 -2.01 4.18
C GLU A 50 -2.71 -3.03 4.30
N GLU A 51 -3.96 -2.57 4.43
CA GLU A 51 -5.13 -3.46 4.47
C GLU A 51 -5.24 -4.31 3.20
N LEU A 52 -4.99 -3.72 2.02
CA LEU A 52 -5.04 -4.44 0.75
C LEU A 52 -3.88 -5.41 0.58
N LEU A 53 -2.68 -5.03 1.01
CA LEU A 53 -1.46 -5.82 0.82
C LEU A 53 -1.17 -6.76 1.99
N ASP A 54 -1.92 -6.66 3.09
CA ASP A 54 -1.69 -7.43 4.33
C ASP A 54 -0.23 -7.31 4.76
N ILE A 55 0.27 -6.07 4.81
CA ILE A 55 1.65 -5.77 5.22
C ILE A 55 1.65 -4.76 6.34
N ASP A 56 2.58 -4.93 7.27
CA ASP A 56 2.84 -3.97 8.33
C ASP A 56 3.87 -2.95 7.83
N LEU A 57 3.42 -1.74 7.46
CA LEU A 57 4.34 -0.63 7.14
C LEU A 57 4.76 0.14 8.41
N GLY A 58 4.61 -0.46 9.60
CA GLY A 58 4.95 0.17 10.88
C GLY A 58 4.07 1.36 11.25
N VAL A 59 2.98 1.63 10.52
CA VAL A 59 1.95 2.59 10.97
C VAL A 59 1.00 1.85 11.90
N VAL A 60 1.43 1.74 13.15
CA VAL A 60 0.70 1.21 14.29
C VAL A 60 -0.82 1.39 14.20
N ASP A 61 -1.51 0.34 13.75
CA ASP A 61 -2.86 0.03 14.16
C ASP A 61 -2.83 -1.45 14.52
N HIS A 62 -2.73 -1.67 15.82
CA HIS A 62 -2.67 -2.98 16.44
C HIS A 62 -3.91 -3.77 16.04
N GLU A 63 -3.80 -4.73 15.12
CA GLU A 63 -4.78 -5.82 15.10
C GLU A 63 -4.57 -6.66 16.37
N PRO A 64 -5.66 -7.24 16.87
CA PRO A 64 -5.72 -8.67 16.69
C PRO A 64 -7.00 -9.09 15.97
N VAL A 65 -6.83 -9.68 14.80
CA VAL A 65 -7.65 -10.80 14.34
C VAL A 65 -7.80 -11.76 15.52
N CYS A 66 -9.02 -12.04 15.96
CA CYS A 66 -9.40 -13.34 16.51
C CYS A 66 -10.92 -13.56 16.43
N ASN A 67 -11.28 -14.41 15.47
CA ASN A 67 -12.38 -15.40 15.45
C ASN A 67 -13.85 -14.94 15.42
#